data_AF-W1XGD6-F1
#
_entry.id   AF-W1XGD6-F1
#
_cell.length_a   1.000
_cell.length_b   1.000
_cell.length_c   1.000
_cell.angle_alpha   90.00
_cell.angle_beta   90.00
_cell.angle_gamma   90.00
#
_symmetry.space_group_name_H-M   'P 1'
#
loop_
_entity.id
_entity.type
_entity.pdbx_description
1 polymer ?
#
loop_
_entity_poly.entity_id
_entity_poly.type
_entity_poly.pdbx_seq_one_letter_code
_entity_poly.pdbx_strand_id
1 'polypeptide(L)' 'MAFQEVIDAKQRIIQEFVPGKQVTIAHVIANPKPDLFRKMGLEEKGRNAIGILTITPGEGTIIAADIASKSG' A
#
# COMPACT_ATOMS: atom_id res chain seq x y z
N MET A 1 -23.04 22.45 43.30
CA MET A 1 -21.83 21.94 42.63
C MET A 1 -22.07 20.50 42.17
N ALA A 2 -22.84 20.29 41.09
CA ALA A 2 -23.13 18.95 40.56
C ALA A 2 -23.43 18.96 39.04
N PHE A 3 -22.98 20.00 38.32
CA PHE A 3 -23.32 20.20 36.90
C PHE A 3 -22.11 20.18 35.97
N GLN A 4 -20.90 19.96 36.49
CA GLN A 4 -19.66 20.15 35.74
C GLN A 4 -18.93 18.86 35.30
N GLU A 5 -19.43 17.67 35.67
CA GLU A 5 -18.71 16.40 35.38
C GLU A 5 -19.11 15.69 34.08
N VAL A 6 -20.06 16.21 33.29
CA VAL A 6 -20.55 15.49 32.09
C VAL A 6 -19.80 15.87 30.80
N ILE A 7 -18.86 16.83 30.84
CA ILE A 7 -18.23 17.40 29.61
C ILE A 7 -16.81 16.85 29.36
N ASP A 8 -16.54 15.58 29.65
CA ASP A 8 -15.31 14.92 29.16
C ASP A 8 -15.48 13.42 28.84
N ALA A 9 -16.72 12.97 28.60
CA ALA A 9 -16.95 11.62 28.10
C ALA A 9 -16.75 11.59 26.57
N LYS A 10 -15.60 11.11 26.09
CA LYS A 10 -15.37 10.88 24.65
C LYS A 10 -16.53 10.08 24.05
N GLN A 11 -17.16 10.64 23.01
CA GLN A 11 -18.24 9.98 22.28
C GLN A 11 -17.75 8.64 21.71
N ARG A 12 -18.43 7.55 22.06
CA ARG A 12 -18.12 6.21 21.55
C ARG A 12 -18.99 5.93 20.32
N ILE A 13 -18.35 5.53 19.24
CA ILE A 13 -19.01 5.14 17.98
C ILE A 13 -18.47 3.76 17.60
N ILE A 14 -19.34 2.86 17.14
CA ILE A 14 -18.93 1.62 16.48
C ILE A 14 -18.73 1.96 15.01
N GLN A 15 -17.51 1.77 14.51
CA GLN A 15 -17.19 1.98 13.11
C GLN A 15 -16.59 0.69 12.54
N GLU A 16 -17.30 0.10 11.60
CA GLU A 16 -16.79 -1.02 10.82
C GLU A 16 -15.96 -0.48 9.66
N PHE A 17 -14.69 -0.86 9.62
CA PHE A 17 -13.79 -0.49 8.55
C PHE A 17 -13.76 -1.60 7.51
N VAL A 18 -14.02 -1.22 6.26
CA VAL A 18 -13.86 -2.10 5.10
C VAL A 18 -12.80 -1.51 4.17
N PRO A 19 -11.97 -2.34 3.53
CA PRO A 19 -11.03 -1.85 2.54
C PRO A 19 -11.79 -1.32 1.32
N GLY A 20 -11.46 -0.10 0.89
CA GLY A 20 -11.89 0.42 -0.41
C GLY A 20 -11.22 -0.34 -1.57
N LYS A 21 -11.70 -0.12 -2.80
CA LYS A 21 -11.10 -0.68 -4.03
C LYS A 21 -10.33 0.42 -4.76
N GLN A 22 -9.01 0.47 -4.57
CA GLN A 22 -8.17 1.56 -5.03
C GLN A 22 -6.77 1.10 -5.43
N VAL A 23 -6.24 1.69 -6.50
CA VAL A 23 -4.80 1.72 -6.79
C VAL A 23 -4.31 3.10 -6.35
N THR A 24 -3.53 3.14 -5.28
CA THR A 24 -3.07 4.40 -4.67
C THR A 24 -1.76 4.87 -5.29
N ILE A 25 -0.90 3.94 -5.72
CA ILE A 25 0.37 4.23 -6.39
C ILE A 25 0.50 3.30 -7.59
N ALA A 26 0.94 3.85 -8.72
CA ALA A 26 1.45 3.13 -9.87
C ALA A 26 2.65 3.88 -10.45
N HIS A 27 3.87 3.47 -10.10
CA HIS A 27 5.10 4.22 -10.36
C HIS A 27 6.17 3.33 -11.00
N VAL A 28 7.01 3.91 -11.86
CA VAL A 28 8.16 3.24 -12.48
C VAL A 28 9.44 3.96 -12.13
N ILE A 29 10.42 3.21 -11.62
CA ILE A 29 11.79 3.65 -11.44
C ILE A 29 12.62 3.08 -12.58
N ALA A 30 12.96 3.91 -13.57
CA ALA A 30 13.64 3.45 -14.79
C ALA A 30 15.09 2.98 -14.55
N ASN A 31 15.86 3.69 -13.72
CA ASN A 31 17.25 3.35 -13.40
C ASN A 31 17.45 3.31 -11.86
N PRO A 32 16.98 2.26 -11.19
CA PRO A 32 17.01 2.14 -9.73
C PRO A 32 18.44 1.94 -9.22
N LYS A 33 18.83 2.63 -8.14
CA LYS A 33 20.19 2.50 -7.59
C LYS A 33 20.47 1.04 -7.15
N PRO A 34 21.70 0.51 -7.32
CA PRO A 34 22.01 -0.87 -6.94
C PRO A 34 21.69 -1.21 -5.47
N ASP A 35 21.88 -0.26 -4.56
CA ASP A 35 21.58 -0.45 -3.14
C ASP A 35 20.07 -0.64 -2.88
N LEU A 36 19.20 -0.10 -3.74
CA LEU A 36 17.76 -0.29 -3.65
C LEU A 36 17.37 -1.74 -3.92
N PHE A 37 17.95 -2.40 -4.92
CA PHE A 37 17.71 -3.82 -5.23
C PHE A 37 18.04 -4.69 -4.03
N ARG A 38 19.22 -4.49 -3.43
CA ARG A 38 19.66 -5.23 -2.25
C ARG A 38 18.73 -5.03 -1.05
N LYS A 39 18.31 -3.80 -0.79
CA LYS A 39 17.39 -3.47 0.31
C LYS A 39 15.99 -4.08 0.11
N MET A 40 15.57 -4.26 -1.15
CA MET A 40 14.28 -4.87 -1.50
C MET A 40 14.34 -6.41 -1.60
N GLY A 41 15.52 -7.02 -1.45
CA GLY A 41 15.70 -8.46 -1.61
C GLY A 41 15.61 -8.95 -3.06
N LEU A 42 15.84 -8.06 -4.03
CA LEU A 42 15.86 -8.39 -5.46
C LEU A 42 17.27 -8.79 -5.91
N GLU A 43 17.36 -9.67 -6.90
CA GLU A 43 18.65 -10.08 -7.47
C GLU A 43 19.33 -8.93 -8.23
N GLU A 44 20.60 -8.67 -7.94
CA GLU A 44 21.36 -7.59 -8.61
C GLU A 44 21.76 -7.96 -10.06
N LYS A 45 21.84 -9.26 -10.38
CA LYS A 45 22.13 -9.72 -11.74
C LYS A 45 20.91 -9.46 -12.62
N GLY A 46 21.10 -8.71 -13.71
CA GLY A 46 19.99 -8.35 -14.60
C GLY A 46 19.13 -7.18 -14.10
N ARG A 47 19.72 -6.27 -13.32
CA ARG A 47 19.05 -5.04 -12.83
C ARG A 47 18.37 -4.29 -13.97
N ASN A 48 17.05 -4.17 -13.88
CA ASN A 48 16.18 -3.46 -14.83
C ASN A 48 15.35 -2.40 -14.11
N ALA A 49 14.45 -1.72 -14.84
CA ALA A 49 13.46 -0.83 -14.25
C ALA A 49 12.57 -1.59 -13.23
N ILE A 50 12.09 -0.88 -12.19
CA ILE A 50 11.15 -1.41 -11.20
C ILE A 50 9.78 -0.75 -11.37
N GLY A 51 8.72 -1.56 -11.41
CA GLY A 51 7.34 -1.10 -11.19
C GLY A 51 6.94 -1.24 -9.72
N ILE A 52 6.26 -0.22 -9.17
CA ILE A 52 5.77 -0.19 -7.79
C ILE A 52 4.26 0.08 -7.81
N LEU A 53 3.50 -0.80 -7.17
CA LEU A 53 2.06 -0.68 -7.01
C LEU A 53 1.68 -0.65 -5.53
N THR A 54 0.69 0.15 -5.17
CA THR A 54 0.02 0.09 -3.86
C THR A 54 -1.47 -0.08 -4.07
N ILE A 55 -2.01 -1.22 -3.65
CA ILE A 55 -3.37 -1.65 -3.95
C ILE A 55 -4.12 -1.93 -2.65
N THR A 56 -5.36 -1.47 -2.59
CA THR A 56 -6.34 -1.80 -1.54
C THR A 56 -7.58 -2.39 -2.21
N PRO A 57 -8.14 -3.52 -1.74
CA PRO A 57 -7.58 -4.41 -0.72
C PRO A 57 -6.31 -5.11 -1.22
N GLY A 58 -5.44 -5.54 -0.29
CA GLY A 58 -4.10 -6.05 -0.61
C GLY A 58 -4.12 -7.31 -1.49
N GLU A 59 -5.18 -8.10 -1.42
CA GLU A 59 -5.44 -9.29 -2.22
C GLU A 59 -5.51 -8.98 -3.72
N GLY A 60 -5.87 -7.74 -4.09
CA GLY A 60 -5.84 -7.27 -5.47
C GLY A 60 -4.44 -7.29 -6.11
N THR A 61 -3.39 -7.39 -5.30
CA THR A 61 -2.00 -7.50 -5.78
C THR A 61 -1.77 -8.77 -6.59
N ILE A 62 -2.48 -9.87 -6.29
CA ILE A 62 -2.37 -11.13 -7.05
C ILE A 62 -2.87 -10.94 -8.48
N ILE A 63 -4.00 -10.24 -8.64
CA ILE A 63 -4.58 -9.94 -9.95
C ILE A 63 -3.68 -8.99 -10.72
N ALA A 64 -3.15 -7.96 -10.05
CA ALA A 64 -2.23 -7.01 -10.69
C ALA A 64 -0.93 -7.69 -11.15
N ALA A 65 -0.38 -8.62 -10.36
CA ALA A 65 0.80 -9.38 -10.74
C ALA A 65 0.52 -10.28 -11.97
N ASP A 66 -0.63 -10.95 -12.01
CA ASP A 66 -1.04 -11.76 -13.16
C ASP A 66 -1.12 -10.91 -14.44
N ILE A 67 -1.82 -9.77 -14.38
CA ILE A 67 -1.92 -8.83 -15.50
C ILE A 67 -0.54 -8.33 -15.94
N ALA A 68 0.30 -7.89 -15.00
CA ALA A 68 1.63 -7.37 -15.30
C ALA A 68 2.53 -8.41 -15.98
N SER A 69 2.41 -9.69 -15.60
CA SER A 69 3.19 -10.77 -16.20
C SER A 69 2.75 -11.12 -17.63
N LYS A 70 1.52 -10.76 -18.02
CA LYS A 70 0.90 -11.09 -19.31
C LYS A 70 0.80 -9.92 -20.29
N SER A 71 1.14 -8.71 -19.87
CA SER A 71 0.95 -7.49 -20.68
C SER A 71 2.10 -7.15 -21.63
N GLY A 72 3.13 -8.00 -21.71
CA GLY A 72 4.34 -7.80 -22.51
C GLY A 72 4.49 -8.82 -23.64
#